data_AF-A0A957Y8W3-F1
#
_entry.id   AF-A0A957Y8W3-F1
#
_cell.length_a   1.000
_cell.length_b   1.000
_cell.length_c   1.000
_cell.angle_alpha   90.00
_cell.angle_beta   90.00
_cell.angle_gamma   90.00
#
_symmetry.space_group_name_H-M   'P 1'
#
loop_
_entity.id
_entity.type
_entity.pdbx_description
1 polymer ?
#
loop_
_entity_poly.entity_id
_entity_poly.type
_entity_poly.pdbx_seq_one_letter_code
_entity_poly.pdbx_strand_id
1 'polypeptide(L)'
;MSKLLSFYRVLAAVMVMAILFSAIPASLVTAQEEAPPVLILPIDRATFLPGALFDFRVEVHADEMPADFSVTIDDQDATEFFGAEATQESWEYGPEEGPLTPSQSLVWRGLSFSEPGDHTVAVTAGGETTQVTWSVLETQNAGAKNVILFIADGMSIAEITAARMISRGNSEGKYNGEFAMDQMEEIGLVHTSGMDSMITDSANSASAYNTGHKSAVNALGVYPDTSAETTDDPMQETFAEMVKRTRDMAVGIVTTANWTDATPAAVFAHTRRRSDQNLIAAAPLDTELMPEVILGGGSRHMLAQDTPGSRRDDDRDLFTEYEDAGYTVVTAAADMEAAMETTPPERLLGLFHSNNMDVWLDRNVYTDNVAEDTDQPGLVEMTTTALDVLGQYENGFYLMVEGASVDKQMHPLDYDRAMAELIEFDEAIAAAQAWVQANAPDTLIVVTADHGHGFEVYGGVDVAAFNAATTDDEKREAIGTYADAGFPTYVDADGDHFPDNWAVDRTMAMFVNNFPDYTEDFQVSPVPRVPAIPSDPEDDSSRVVDNPDDDPNGITLQGNLPVDGATTGVHTMQDVPIFASGPGAEFFGHVMDNTEVFFGMAYAIGLDPSAADGLASAVIE
;
A
#
# COMPACT_ATOMS: atom_id res chain seq x y z
N MET A 1 12.16 72.66 -24.37
CA MET A 1 10.98 71.75 -24.53
C MET A 1 11.50 70.33 -24.32
N SER A 2 10.99 69.51 -23.38
CA SER A 2 9.62 68.92 -23.27
C SER A 2 9.39 67.90 -24.40
N LYS A 3 9.03 66.61 -24.20
CA LYS A 3 8.78 65.66 -23.07
C LYS A 3 8.85 64.23 -23.70
N LEU A 4 8.96 63.04 -23.07
CA LEU A 4 9.21 62.42 -21.74
C LEU A 4 9.82 61.01 -22.06
N LEU A 5 10.63 60.26 -21.31
CA LEU A 5 11.05 60.15 -19.89
C LEU A 5 10.14 59.31 -18.94
N SER A 6 10.10 57.99 -19.14
CA SER A 6 9.61 56.97 -18.18
C SER A 6 10.20 55.59 -18.54
N PHE A 7 10.80 54.76 -17.67
CA PHE A 7 11.24 54.93 -16.28
C PHE A 7 12.53 54.07 -16.03
N TYR A 8 13.33 54.45 -15.03
CA TYR A 8 14.49 53.81 -14.34
C TYR A 8 14.63 52.26 -14.38
N ARG A 9 15.77 51.57 -14.20
CA ARG A 9 17.14 51.80 -13.61
C ARG A 9 18.11 50.71 -14.18
N VAL A 10 19.46 50.68 -14.14
CA VAL A 10 20.58 51.40 -13.46
C VAL A 10 20.85 50.95 -12.00
N LEU A 11 21.99 50.35 -11.59
CA LEU A 11 23.26 49.94 -12.26
C LEU A 11 23.92 48.79 -11.46
N ALA A 12 24.88 48.06 -12.02
CA ALA A 12 25.72 47.09 -11.30
C ALA A 12 26.86 47.75 -10.49
N ALA A 13 27.32 47.08 -9.44
CA ALA A 13 28.59 47.31 -8.76
C ALA A 13 29.16 46.00 -8.22
N VAL A 14 30.47 45.77 -8.37
CA VAL A 14 31.16 44.53 -7.97
C VAL A 14 31.47 44.54 -6.48
N MET A 15 31.22 43.42 -5.78
CA MET A 15 31.87 43.12 -4.51
C MET A 15 32.19 41.63 -4.42
N VAL A 16 33.48 41.30 -4.32
CA VAL A 16 33.94 39.94 -4.06
C VAL A 16 33.87 39.71 -2.55
N MET A 17 33.18 38.65 -2.12
CA MET A 17 33.19 38.17 -0.75
C MET A 17 33.55 36.68 -0.75
N ALA A 18 34.65 36.34 -0.08
CA ALA A 18 35.04 34.95 0.13
C ALA A 18 34.24 34.39 1.30
N ILE A 19 33.54 33.28 1.09
CA ILE A 19 32.89 32.53 2.19
C ILE A 19 33.99 31.77 2.94
N LEU A 20 34.32 32.26 4.13
CA LEU A 20 35.19 31.56 5.07
C LEU A 20 34.34 30.56 5.86
N PHE A 21 34.68 29.27 5.78
CA PHE A 21 34.22 28.29 6.76
C PHE A 21 34.70 28.70 8.15
N SER A 22 33.77 29.07 9.03
CA SER A 22 34.01 29.23 10.46
C SER A 22 33.32 28.11 11.21
N ALA A 23 34.07 27.09 11.61
CA ALA A 23 33.57 26.07 12.53
C ALA A 23 33.11 26.75 13.84
N ILE A 24 31.87 26.50 14.26
CA ILE A 24 31.36 26.95 15.55
C ILE A 24 31.92 25.97 16.61
N PRO A 25 32.63 26.45 17.64
CA PRO A 25 33.16 25.57 18.67
C PRO A 25 32.05 25.09 19.61
N ALA A 26 32.00 23.79 19.88
CA ALA A 26 31.11 23.23 20.91
C ALA A 26 31.47 23.79 22.29
N SER A 27 30.51 24.43 22.97
CA SER A 27 30.59 24.80 24.39
C SER A 27 29.23 25.23 24.94
N LEU A 28 28.84 24.58 26.04
CA LEU A 28 27.95 25.14 27.08
C LEU A 28 26.54 25.55 26.62
N VAL A 29 25.74 24.56 26.23
CA VAL A 29 24.35 24.54 26.73
C VAL A 29 24.45 24.30 28.24
N THR A 30 23.90 25.20 29.04
CA THR A 30 23.57 24.90 30.43
C THR A 30 22.35 23.98 30.42
N ALA A 31 22.41 22.83 31.08
CA ALA A 31 21.24 22.01 31.34
C ALA A 31 20.24 22.79 32.21
N GLN A 32 19.38 23.55 31.55
CA GLN A 32 17.97 23.56 31.88
C GLN A 32 17.47 22.15 31.57
N GLU A 33 16.79 21.51 32.52
CA GLU A 33 16.03 20.31 32.24
C GLU A 33 14.94 20.71 31.24
N GLU A 34 15.07 20.25 29.99
CA GLU A 34 13.94 20.24 29.06
C GLU A 34 12.96 19.19 29.60
N ALA A 35 11.65 19.51 29.58
CA ALA A 35 10.64 18.55 30.05
C ALA A 35 10.77 17.26 29.21
N PRO A 36 10.60 16.07 29.82
CA PRO A 36 10.76 14.82 29.10
C PRO A 36 9.74 14.79 27.95
N PRO A 37 10.17 14.54 26.70
CA PRO A 37 9.23 14.45 25.59
C PRO A 37 8.16 13.38 25.89
N VAL A 38 6.92 13.75 25.60
CA VAL A 38 5.74 12.90 25.79
C VAL A 38 5.22 12.47 24.43
N LEU A 39 5.12 11.16 24.21
CA LEU A 39 4.41 10.60 23.06
C LEU A 39 3.03 10.12 23.52
N ILE A 40 2.00 10.36 22.70
CA ILE A 40 0.62 9.94 22.94
C ILE A 40 0.15 9.22 21.69
N LEU A 41 -0.22 7.94 21.84
CA LEU A 41 -0.71 7.05 20.79
C LEU A 41 -2.04 6.44 21.26
N PRO A 42 -3.18 6.61 20.57
CA PRO A 42 -3.36 7.23 19.25
C PRO A 42 -3.00 8.72 19.15
N ILE A 43 -2.58 9.12 17.95
CA ILE A 43 -2.08 10.47 17.63
C ILE A 43 -3.17 11.56 17.71
N ASP A 44 -2.77 12.84 17.62
CA ASP A 44 -3.72 13.95 17.50
C ASP A 44 -4.62 13.83 16.27
N ARG A 45 -5.91 14.10 16.46
CA ARG A 45 -7.00 13.90 15.49
C ARG A 45 -7.24 12.43 15.08
N ALA A 46 -6.77 11.45 15.87
CA ALA A 46 -7.23 10.08 15.68
C ALA A 46 -8.77 10.01 15.74
N THR A 47 -9.35 9.27 14.81
CA THR A 47 -10.80 9.19 14.59
C THR A 47 -11.24 7.74 14.76
N PHE A 48 -12.43 7.51 15.31
CA PHE A 48 -12.89 6.18 15.75
C PHE A 48 -14.36 5.94 15.39
N LEU A 49 -14.75 4.67 15.29
CA LEU A 49 -16.15 4.24 15.37
C LEU A 49 -16.51 3.90 16.82
N PRO A 50 -17.77 4.09 17.26
CA PRO A 50 -18.24 3.59 18.55
C PRO A 50 -18.03 2.08 18.68
N GLY A 51 -17.35 1.63 19.73
CA GLY A 51 -17.03 0.23 20.01
C GLY A 51 -15.86 -0.35 19.19
N ALA A 52 -15.18 0.45 18.37
CA ALA A 52 -13.89 0.07 17.79
C ALA A 52 -12.87 -0.14 18.92
N LEU A 53 -12.10 -1.22 18.83
CA LEU A 53 -11.05 -1.53 19.79
C LEU A 53 -9.74 -0.85 19.39
N PHE A 54 -9.02 -0.34 20.39
CA PHE A 54 -7.70 0.25 20.19
C PHE A 54 -6.87 0.15 21.48
N ASP A 55 -5.55 0.20 21.33
CA ASP A 55 -4.65 0.34 22.45
C ASP A 55 -4.24 1.80 22.65
N PHE A 56 -4.11 2.22 23.91
CA PHE A 56 -3.65 3.54 24.30
C PHE A 56 -2.29 3.43 24.99
N ARG A 57 -1.25 4.08 24.44
CA ARG A 57 0.06 4.22 25.08
C ARG A 57 0.43 5.68 25.28
N VAL A 58 1.02 5.95 26.44
CA VAL A 58 1.66 7.23 26.77
C VAL A 58 3.11 6.93 27.14
N GLU A 59 4.06 7.44 26.36
CA GLU A 59 5.48 7.39 26.72
C GLU A 59 5.94 8.72 27.32
N VAL A 60 6.92 8.63 28.21
CA VAL A 60 7.67 9.75 28.77
C VAL A 60 9.16 9.38 28.75
N HIS A 61 9.96 10.08 27.94
CA HIS A 61 11.37 9.76 27.78
C HIS A 61 12.21 10.29 28.97
N ALA A 62 12.27 9.51 30.05
CA ALA A 62 12.92 9.83 31.32
C ALA A 62 13.44 8.57 32.05
N ASP A 63 14.41 8.73 32.98
CA ASP A 63 14.93 7.63 33.83
C ASP A 63 13.84 6.95 34.70
N GLU A 64 12.93 7.76 35.24
CA GLU A 64 11.82 7.35 36.11
C GLU A 64 10.57 8.16 35.75
N MET A 65 9.37 7.59 35.91
CA MET A 65 8.11 8.28 35.63
C MET A 65 7.95 9.53 36.54
N PRO A 66 7.65 10.73 35.99
CA PRO A 66 7.61 11.97 36.78
C PRO A 66 6.64 11.93 37.97
N ALA A 67 7.01 12.58 39.08
CA ALA A 67 6.22 12.57 40.31
C ALA A 67 4.91 13.39 40.24
N ASP A 68 4.69 14.11 39.13
CA ASP A 68 3.48 14.82 38.76
C ASP A 68 2.75 14.18 37.55
N PHE A 69 3.20 13.00 37.11
CA PHE A 69 2.64 12.30 35.97
C PHE A 69 1.15 11.98 36.16
N SER A 70 0.34 12.33 35.17
CA SER A 70 -1.09 12.00 35.12
C SER A 70 -1.59 11.98 33.69
N VAL A 71 -2.55 11.08 33.42
CA VAL A 71 -3.19 10.90 32.11
C VAL A 71 -4.70 11.02 32.32
N THR A 72 -5.33 11.92 31.57
CA THR A 72 -6.77 12.20 31.71
C THR A 72 -7.48 12.24 30.37
N ILE A 73 -8.73 11.80 30.36
CA ILE A 73 -9.70 11.93 29.27
C ILE A 73 -10.83 12.82 29.81
N ASP A 74 -11.11 13.95 29.16
CA ASP A 74 -12.17 14.90 29.56
C ASP A 74 -12.16 15.32 31.04
N ASP A 75 -10.99 15.71 31.56
CA ASP A 75 -10.71 16.03 32.97
C ASP A 75 -10.87 14.86 33.98
N GLN A 76 -11.17 13.63 33.53
CA GLN A 76 -11.23 12.41 34.35
C GLN A 76 -9.96 11.55 34.16
N ASP A 77 -9.51 10.85 35.19
CA ASP A 77 -8.38 9.90 35.11
C ASP A 77 -8.68 8.78 34.07
N ALA A 78 -7.69 8.44 33.22
CA ALA A 78 -7.91 7.50 32.13
C ALA A 78 -8.31 6.08 32.57
N THR A 79 -7.74 5.58 33.68
CA THR A 79 -8.12 4.30 34.28
C THR A 79 -9.53 4.37 34.86
N GLU A 80 -9.90 5.49 35.49
CA GLU A 80 -11.30 5.70 35.94
C GLU A 80 -12.29 5.89 34.77
N PHE A 81 -11.86 6.45 33.64
CA PHE A 81 -12.70 6.71 32.46
C PHE A 81 -13.06 5.42 31.72
N PHE A 82 -12.07 4.61 31.35
CA PHE A 82 -12.30 3.34 30.65
C PHE A 82 -12.66 2.18 31.60
N GLY A 83 -12.35 2.29 32.90
CA GLY A 83 -12.50 1.20 33.86
C GLY A 83 -11.47 0.08 33.71
N ALA A 84 -10.36 0.35 33.01
CA ALA A 84 -9.27 -0.58 32.71
C ALA A 84 -7.95 -0.05 33.31
N GLU A 85 -7.19 -0.92 33.96
CA GLU A 85 -5.91 -0.58 34.59
C GLU A 85 -4.76 -0.55 33.56
N ALA A 86 -3.84 0.40 33.71
CA ALA A 86 -2.64 0.47 32.88
C ALA A 86 -1.58 -0.58 33.29
N THR A 87 -0.82 -1.06 32.31
CA THR A 87 0.48 -1.73 32.56
C THR A 87 1.60 -0.69 32.41
N GLN A 88 2.55 -0.67 33.35
CA GLN A 88 3.76 0.16 33.23
C GLN A 88 4.89 -0.66 32.59
N GLU A 89 5.52 -0.06 31.58
CA GLU A 89 6.62 -0.63 30.81
C GLU A 89 7.82 0.35 30.84
N SER A 90 9.04 -0.14 30.56
CA SER A 90 10.21 0.73 30.42
C SER A 90 11.34 0.06 29.63
N TRP A 91 12.07 0.86 28.85
CA TRP A 91 13.16 0.43 27.98
C TRP A 91 14.18 1.56 27.77
N GLU A 92 15.23 1.31 26.99
CA GLU A 92 16.15 2.33 26.48
C GLU A 92 16.15 2.26 24.95
N TYR A 93 16.02 3.39 24.26
CA TYR A 93 15.96 3.48 22.79
C TYR A 93 17.01 4.46 22.24
N GLY A 94 17.39 4.32 20.97
CA GLY A 94 18.39 5.18 20.34
C GLY A 94 19.05 4.56 19.11
N PRO A 95 20.05 5.24 18.50
CA PRO A 95 20.80 4.70 17.38
C PRO A 95 21.76 3.59 17.83
N GLU A 96 22.04 2.61 16.94
CA GLU A 96 22.92 1.47 17.22
C GLU A 96 24.31 1.88 17.75
N GLU A 97 24.90 2.95 17.19
CA GLU A 97 26.13 3.57 17.69
C GLU A 97 25.86 4.95 18.33
N GLY A 98 25.27 4.97 19.54
CA GLY A 98 25.12 6.21 20.30
C GLY A 98 24.77 6.05 21.78
N PRO A 99 24.47 7.17 22.47
CA PRO A 99 23.81 7.12 23.76
C PRO A 99 22.35 6.71 23.56
N LEU A 100 21.84 5.84 24.44
CA LEU A 100 20.42 5.53 24.52
C LEU A 100 19.70 6.54 25.43
N THR A 101 18.41 6.71 25.19
CA THR A 101 17.47 7.49 25.99
C THR A 101 16.53 6.52 26.69
N PRO A 102 16.35 6.59 28.03
CA PRO A 102 15.35 5.78 28.73
C PRO A 102 13.92 6.27 28.39
N SER A 103 12.99 5.33 28.25
CA SER A 103 11.56 5.61 28.11
C SER A 103 10.75 4.89 29.19
N GLN A 104 9.71 5.54 29.68
CA GLN A 104 8.73 5.03 30.64
C GLN A 104 7.36 5.08 29.97
N SER A 105 6.65 3.96 29.92
CA SER A 105 5.36 3.82 29.24
C SER A 105 4.26 3.46 30.24
N LEU A 106 3.06 4.00 30.04
CA LEU A 106 1.82 3.33 30.43
C LEU A 106 1.08 2.88 29.17
N VAL A 107 0.66 1.63 29.14
CA VAL A 107 -0.24 1.08 28.10
C VAL A 107 -1.53 0.55 28.70
N TRP A 108 -2.65 0.83 28.02
CA TRP A 108 -3.95 0.23 28.21
C TRP A 108 -4.30 -0.52 26.93
N ARG A 109 -4.71 -1.79 27.03
CA ARG A 109 -5.03 -2.65 25.87
C ARG A 109 -6.54 -2.79 25.67
N GLY A 110 -6.98 -2.93 24.42
CA GLY A 110 -8.37 -3.29 24.07
C GLY A 110 -9.44 -2.30 24.55
N LEU A 111 -9.14 -1.00 24.53
CA LEU A 111 -10.07 0.07 24.90
C LEU A 111 -11.10 0.33 23.80
N SER A 112 -12.22 0.96 24.15
CA SER A 112 -13.18 1.48 23.17
C SER A 112 -13.99 2.66 23.73
N PHE A 113 -14.50 3.51 22.83
CA PHE A 113 -15.49 4.54 23.16
C PHE A 113 -16.89 4.05 22.81
N SER A 114 -17.88 4.25 23.69
CA SER A 114 -19.24 3.70 23.51
C SER A 114 -20.26 4.68 22.92
N GLU A 115 -19.95 5.97 22.82
CA GLU A 115 -20.86 7.03 22.35
C GLU A 115 -20.07 8.00 21.45
N PRO A 116 -20.69 8.58 20.38
CA PRO A 116 -20.05 9.60 19.54
C PRO A 116 -19.72 10.90 20.29
N GLY A 117 -18.60 11.53 19.94
CA GLY A 117 -18.15 12.80 20.55
C GLY A 117 -16.66 13.11 20.32
N ASP A 118 -16.26 14.35 20.61
CA ASP A 118 -14.86 14.75 20.70
C ASP A 118 -14.37 14.58 22.15
N HIS A 119 -13.27 13.85 22.34
CA HIS A 119 -12.63 13.61 23.62
C HIS A 119 -11.26 14.31 23.67
N THR A 120 -10.97 14.99 24.78
CA THR A 120 -9.66 15.63 25.01
C THR A 120 -8.80 14.75 25.91
N VAL A 121 -7.69 14.25 25.38
CA VAL A 121 -6.66 13.55 26.14
C VAL A 121 -5.63 14.56 26.62
N ALA A 122 -5.29 14.53 27.91
CA ALA A 122 -4.26 15.38 28.48
C ALA A 122 -3.29 14.57 29.34
N VAL A 123 -2.01 14.64 28.99
CA VAL A 123 -0.89 14.05 29.75
C VAL A 123 -0.10 15.18 30.38
N THR A 124 0.03 15.18 31.71
CA THR A 124 0.95 16.07 32.43
C THR A 124 2.19 15.30 32.84
N ALA A 125 3.37 15.85 32.60
CA ALA A 125 4.66 15.24 32.95
C ALA A 125 5.74 16.33 33.12
N GLY A 126 6.47 16.31 34.24
CA GLY A 126 7.65 17.18 34.43
C GLY A 126 7.33 18.68 34.50
N GLY A 127 6.10 19.05 34.84
CA GLY A 127 5.61 20.43 34.89
C GLY A 127 5.01 20.98 33.59
N GLU A 128 4.96 20.19 32.50
CA GLU A 128 4.29 20.54 31.25
C GLU A 128 3.09 19.61 30.98
N THR A 129 2.13 20.07 30.17
CA THR A 129 0.93 19.30 29.79
C THR A 129 0.79 19.26 28.28
N THR A 130 0.88 18.07 27.69
CA THR A 130 0.60 17.79 26.28
C THR A 130 -0.86 17.38 26.14
N GLN A 131 -1.53 17.82 25.08
CA GLN A 131 -2.92 17.47 24.80
C GLN A 131 -3.09 17.02 23.35
N VAL A 132 -3.98 16.05 23.13
CA VAL A 132 -4.46 15.62 21.82
C VAL A 132 -5.98 15.52 21.83
N THR A 133 -6.61 15.70 20.67
CA THR A 133 -8.07 15.51 20.50
C THR A 133 -8.35 14.26 19.69
N TRP A 134 -9.29 13.45 20.15
CA TRP A 134 -9.78 12.26 19.47
C TRP A 134 -11.28 12.42 19.16
N SER A 135 -11.74 11.95 18.00
CA SER A 135 -13.14 12.11 17.57
C SER A 135 -13.80 10.77 17.27
N VAL A 136 -14.92 10.48 17.94
CA VAL A 136 -15.74 9.27 17.75
C VAL A 136 -16.94 9.65 16.89
N LEU A 137 -17.08 9.04 15.72
CA LEU A 137 -18.06 9.44 14.71
C LEU A 137 -19.49 8.95 15.00
N GLU A 138 -20.49 9.70 14.54
CA GLU A 138 -21.89 9.21 14.48
C GLU A 138 -22.03 8.15 13.38
N THR A 139 -22.53 6.97 13.73
CA THR A 139 -22.72 5.85 12.79
C THR A 139 -23.90 6.10 11.86
N GLN A 140 -23.68 5.85 10.57
CA GLN A 140 -24.66 6.05 9.49
C GLN A 140 -24.56 4.89 8.50
N ASN A 141 -25.68 4.52 7.87
CA ASN A 141 -25.78 3.34 7.01
C ASN A 141 -26.36 3.74 5.64
N ALA A 142 -25.57 3.58 4.57
CA ALA A 142 -26.02 3.85 3.20
C ALA A 142 -26.79 2.68 2.54
N GLY A 143 -26.75 1.50 3.13
CA GLY A 143 -27.51 0.32 2.71
C GLY A 143 -26.69 -0.77 2.01
N ALA A 144 -25.36 -0.72 2.08
CA ALA A 144 -24.52 -1.83 1.60
C ALA A 144 -24.55 -3.00 2.60
N LYS A 145 -24.40 -4.21 2.06
CA LYS A 145 -24.25 -5.47 2.79
C LYS A 145 -22.80 -5.98 2.72
N ASN A 146 -22.16 -5.83 1.56
CA ASN A 146 -20.82 -6.33 1.28
C ASN A 146 -19.93 -5.18 0.80
N VAL A 147 -18.62 -5.33 0.97
CA VAL A 147 -17.60 -4.36 0.53
C VAL A 147 -16.53 -5.10 -0.26
N ILE A 148 -16.18 -4.58 -1.44
CA ILE A 148 -14.99 -4.98 -2.19
C ILE A 148 -14.06 -3.77 -2.28
N LEU A 149 -12.84 -3.90 -1.77
CA LEU A 149 -11.77 -2.91 -1.88
C LEU A 149 -10.70 -3.43 -2.86
N PHE A 150 -10.65 -2.82 -4.04
CA PHE A 150 -9.60 -3.02 -5.03
C PHE A 150 -8.45 -2.04 -4.80
N ILE A 151 -7.22 -2.55 -4.71
CA ILE A 151 -5.99 -1.76 -4.59
C ILE A 151 -5.04 -2.16 -5.72
N ALA A 152 -4.60 -1.20 -6.54
CA ALA A 152 -3.42 -1.40 -7.39
C ALA A 152 -2.23 -0.75 -6.70
N ASP A 153 -1.28 -1.56 -6.21
CA ASP A 153 -0.09 -1.13 -5.48
C ASP A 153 0.68 -0.12 -6.37
N GLY A 154 0.91 1.09 -5.87
CA GLY A 154 1.64 2.15 -6.60
C GLY A 154 0.94 2.83 -7.79
N MET A 155 -0.33 2.54 -8.10
CA MET A 155 -1.02 3.04 -9.30
C MET A 155 -1.23 4.57 -9.35
N SER A 156 -0.79 5.22 -10.44
CA SER A 156 -1.05 6.64 -10.73
C SER A 156 -2.08 6.91 -11.85
N ILE A 157 -2.61 8.14 -11.90
CA ILE A 157 -3.54 8.60 -12.96
C ILE A 157 -2.89 8.54 -14.36
N ALA A 158 -1.57 8.75 -14.44
CA ALA A 158 -0.82 8.68 -15.69
C ALA A 158 -0.70 7.23 -16.18
N GLU A 159 -0.51 6.27 -15.27
CA GLU A 159 -0.49 4.84 -15.55
C GLU A 159 -1.83 4.34 -16.07
N ILE A 160 -2.96 4.68 -15.42
CA ILE A 160 -4.31 4.38 -15.94
C ILE A 160 -4.49 4.96 -17.35
N THR A 161 -3.93 6.15 -17.60
CA THR A 161 -4.01 6.83 -18.91
C THR A 161 -3.17 6.15 -20.00
N ALA A 162 -2.02 5.59 -19.63
CA ALA A 162 -1.15 4.81 -20.50
C ALA A 162 -1.71 3.40 -20.77
N ALA A 163 -2.10 2.65 -19.73
CA ALA A 163 -2.73 1.33 -19.83
C ALA A 163 -3.99 1.37 -20.72
N ARG A 164 -4.87 2.37 -20.54
CA ARG A 164 -6.04 2.59 -21.41
C ARG A 164 -5.67 2.90 -22.87
N MET A 165 -4.52 3.55 -23.12
CA MET A 165 -4.02 3.81 -24.48
C MET A 165 -3.47 2.53 -25.14
N ILE A 166 -2.80 1.66 -24.36
CA ILE A 166 -2.27 0.38 -24.82
C ILE A 166 -3.41 -0.59 -25.15
N SER A 167 -4.31 -0.82 -24.19
CA SER A 167 -5.45 -1.73 -24.31
C SER A 167 -6.52 -1.23 -25.27
N ARG A 168 -7.16 -0.09 -24.96
CA ARG A 168 -8.36 0.37 -25.68
C ARG A 168 -8.03 1.13 -26.97
N GLY A 169 -6.78 1.52 -27.20
CA GLY A 169 -6.32 2.26 -28.40
C GLY A 169 -7.01 3.62 -28.61
N ASN A 170 -6.79 4.27 -29.77
CA ASN A 170 -7.39 5.58 -30.08
C ASN A 170 -7.87 5.73 -31.53
N SER A 171 -9.05 6.34 -31.73
CA SER A 171 -9.61 6.76 -33.02
C SER A 171 -10.03 8.24 -33.00
N GLU A 172 -9.54 9.02 -33.96
CA GLU A 172 -9.86 10.46 -34.15
C GLU A 172 -9.68 11.34 -32.89
N GLY A 173 -8.82 10.95 -31.94
CA GLY A 173 -8.59 11.67 -30.69
C GLY A 173 -9.51 11.23 -29.53
N LYS A 174 -10.01 10.00 -29.56
CA LYS A 174 -10.82 9.37 -28.51
C LYS A 174 -10.38 7.94 -28.29
N TYR A 175 -10.41 7.45 -27.06
CA TYR A 175 -10.26 6.01 -26.80
C TYR A 175 -11.39 5.21 -27.49
N ASN A 176 -11.13 3.98 -27.93
CA ASN A 176 -12.16 3.15 -28.56
C ASN A 176 -13.09 2.49 -27.53
N GLY A 177 -12.63 2.39 -26.28
CA GLY A 177 -13.36 1.96 -25.10
C GLY A 177 -12.89 2.71 -23.85
N GLU A 178 -13.56 2.46 -22.74
CA GLU A 178 -13.23 2.97 -21.40
C GLU A 178 -12.72 1.80 -20.54
N PHE A 179 -12.12 2.09 -19.38
CA PHE A 179 -11.84 1.11 -18.34
C PHE A 179 -13.07 0.88 -17.45
N ALA A 180 -13.19 -0.28 -16.81
CA ALA A 180 -14.28 -0.58 -15.88
C ALA A 180 -14.28 0.35 -14.66
N MET A 181 -13.12 0.81 -14.22
CA MET A 181 -13.02 1.88 -13.20
C MET A 181 -13.50 3.26 -13.71
N ASP A 182 -13.40 3.57 -15.01
CA ASP A 182 -13.88 4.85 -15.58
C ASP A 182 -15.40 4.98 -15.54
N GLN A 183 -16.11 3.85 -15.51
CA GLN A 183 -17.56 3.78 -15.58
C GLN A 183 -18.24 3.77 -14.20
N MET A 184 -17.44 3.89 -13.14
CA MET A 184 -17.91 3.93 -11.76
C MET A 184 -18.63 5.26 -11.44
N GLU A 185 -19.58 5.19 -10.50
CA GLU A 185 -20.55 6.26 -10.21
C GLU A 185 -19.92 7.54 -9.65
N GLU A 186 -18.88 7.42 -8.82
CA GLU A 186 -18.21 8.53 -8.13
C GLU A 186 -16.69 8.43 -8.24
N ILE A 187 -16.01 9.59 -8.29
CA ILE A 187 -14.54 9.70 -8.41
C ILE A 187 -13.99 10.80 -7.49
N GLY A 188 -12.89 10.49 -6.81
CA GLY A 188 -12.21 11.36 -5.85
C GLY A 188 -10.68 11.30 -5.95
N LEU A 189 -10.01 11.86 -4.95
CA LEU A 189 -8.56 11.77 -4.75
C LEU A 189 -8.25 11.49 -3.27
N VAL A 190 -7.17 10.75 -3.01
CA VAL A 190 -6.75 10.36 -1.66
C VAL A 190 -5.34 10.86 -1.36
N HIS A 191 -5.16 11.56 -0.23
CA HIS A 191 -3.84 11.91 0.30
C HIS A 191 -3.24 10.71 1.04
N THR A 192 -2.04 10.28 0.66
CA THR A 192 -1.46 8.98 1.04
C THR A 192 -0.41 9.03 2.16
N SER A 193 0.02 10.21 2.62
CA SER A 193 1.13 10.35 3.58
C SER A 193 0.90 9.66 4.94
N GLY A 194 1.95 9.05 5.51
CA GLY A 194 1.96 8.42 6.82
C GLY A 194 2.12 9.39 8.00
N MET A 195 2.34 8.85 9.21
CA MET A 195 2.57 9.67 10.42
C MET A 195 4.01 10.19 10.55
N ASP A 196 5.00 9.47 10.00
CA ASP A 196 6.43 9.78 10.07
C ASP A 196 7.03 10.25 8.72
N SER A 197 6.40 9.89 7.59
CA SER A 197 6.87 10.22 6.24
C SER A 197 5.80 10.85 5.35
N MET A 198 6.21 11.86 4.57
CA MET A 198 5.38 12.43 3.49
C MET A 198 5.20 11.47 2.31
N ILE A 199 6.11 10.51 2.11
CA ILE A 199 5.99 9.44 1.12
C ILE A 199 5.82 8.13 1.89
N THR A 200 4.65 7.53 1.74
CA THR A 200 4.27 6.27 2.40
C THR A 200 4.98 5.08 1.77
N ASP A 201 5.12 3.98 2.52
CA ASP A 201 5.23 2.65 1.93
C ASP A 201 3.87 1.93 1.96
N SER A 202 3.75 0.82 1.23
CA SER A 202 2.48 0.09 1.13
C SER A 202 1.94 -0.48 2.44
N ALA A 203 2.76 -0.65 3.49
CA ALA A 203 2.27 -1.09 4.80
C ALA A 203 1.46 0.00 5.52
N ASN A 204 2.01 1.21 5.60
CA ASN A 204 1.40 2.27 6.39
C ASN A 204 0.24 2.99 5.65
N SER A 205 0.13 2.83 4.32
CA SER A 205 -1.02 3.26 3.50
C SER A 205 -2.17 2.25 3.55
N ALA A 206 -1.89 0.96 3.28
CA ALA A 206 -2.90 -0.09 3.34
C ALA A 206 -3.45 -0.28 4.76
N SER A 207 -2.64 -0.03 5.80
CA SER A 207 -3.13 0.05 7.19
C SER A 207 -4.20 1.12 7.35
N ALA A 208 -4.00 2.33 6.82
CA ALA A 208 -4.98 3.42 6.94
C ALA A 208 -6.34 3.09 6.28
N TYR A 209 -6.32 2.33 5.18
CA TYR A 209 -7.53 1.80 4.54
C TYR A 209 -8.24 0.72 5.37
N ASN A 210 -7.49 -0.07 6.13
CA ASN A 210 -8.03 -1.17 6.93
C ASN A 210 -8.32 -0.80 8.39
N THR A 211 -7.76 0.27 8.96
CA THR A 211 -7.98 0.64 10.38
C THR A 211 -8.63 2.02 10.56
N GLY A 212 -8.60 2.90 9.56
CA GLY A 212 -9.00 4.31 9.73
C GLY A 212 -7.99 5.15 10.54
N HIS A 213 -6.82 4.58 10.83
CA HIS A 213 -5.76 5.22 11.60
C HIS A 213 -4.48 5.36 10.75
N LYS A 214 -3.78 6.50 10.88
CA LYS A 214 -2.43 6.64 10.31
C LYS A 214 -1.46 5.69 11.03
N SER A 215 -0.56 5.08 10.27
CA SER A 215 0.61 4.38 10.81
C SER A 215 1.91 4.96 10.24
N ALA A 216 3.05 4.41 10.65
CA ALA A 216 4.40 4.83 10.28
C ALA A 216 5.07 3.81 9.33
N VAL A 217 6.07 4.23 8.56
CA VAL A 217 6.67 3.39 7.50
C VAL A 217 7.13 2.02 8.03
N ASN A 218 6.83 0.98 7.26
CA ASN A 218 6.89 -0.47 7.54
C ASN A 218 5.82 -1.06 8.48
N ALA A 219 5.03 -0.26 9.20
CA ALA A 219 4.10 -0.81 10.21
C ALA A 219 2.73 -1.20 9.63
N LEU A 220 2.18 -2.27 10.19
CA LEU A 220 0.90 -2.89 9.86
C LEU A 220 0.02 -2.91 11.11
N GLY A 221 -1.20 -2.38 11.02
CA GLY A 221 -2.23 -2.53 12.06
C GLY A 221 -1.89 -1.95 13.46
N VAL A 222 -0.87 -1.10 13.58
CA VAL A 222 -0.36 -0.58 14.85
C VAL A 222 -0.01 0.91 14.77
N TYR A 223 0.13 1.55 15.94
CA TYR A 223 0.78 2.85 16.12
C TYR A 223 2.22 2.67 16.60
N PRO A 224 3.25 2.86 15.77
CA PRO A 224 4.64 2.75 16.19
C PRO A 224 5.07 3.59 17.39
N ASP A 225 5.67 2.93 18.37
CA ASP A 225 6.27 3.51 19.59
C ASP A 225 7.82 3.56 19.51
N THR A 226 8.52 3.86 20.62
CA THR A 226 10.00 3.90 20.65
C THR A 226 10.72 2.62 21.08
N SER A 227 10.02 1.51 21.26
CA SER A 227 10.60 0.21 21.62
C SER A 227 11.40 -0.42 20.46
N ALA A 228 12.00 -1.60 20.71
CA ALA A 228 12.82 -2.33 19.74
C ALA A 228 12.21 -3.66 19.27
N GLU A 229 11.18 -4.14 19.97
CA GLU A 229 10.39 -5.31 19.59
C GLU A 229 9.45 -4.91 18.43
N THR A 230 8.63 -5.85 17.91
CA THR A 230 7.75 -5.58 16.76
C THR A 230 6.28 -5.90 16.99
N THR A 231 5.93 -6.41 18.17
CA THR A 231 4.60 -7.00 18.45
C THR A 231 3.93 -6.41 19.70
N ASP A 232 4.58 -5.46 20.37
CA ASP A 232 4.12 -4.78 21.56
C ASP A 232 3.75 -3.31 21.31
N ASP A 233 3.81 -2.81 20.08
CA ASP A 233 3.19 -1.54 19.67
C ASP A 233 1.68 -1.53 20.05
N PRO A 234 1.07 -0.36 20.29
CA PRO A 234 -0.38 -0.20 20.40
C PRO A 234 -1.13 -0.62 19.13
N MET A 235 -2.04 -1.58 19.25
CA MET A 235 -2.85 -2.10 18.14
C MET A 235 -3.99 -1.16 17.72
N GLN A 236 -4.33 -1.23 16.44
CA GLN A 236 -5.46 -0.57 15.78
C GLN A 236 -6.36 -1.69 15.21
N GLU A 237 -7.59 -1.85 15.70
CA GLU A 237 -8.48 -2.90 15.18
C GLU A 237 -8.79 -2.67 13.69
N THR A 238 -8.64 -3.73 12.89
CA THR A 238 -8.89 -3.72 11.44
C THR A 238 -10.39 -3.84 11.11
N PHE A 239 -10.73 -3.46 9.89
CA PHE A 239 -12.07 -3.59 9.33
C PHE A 239 -12.52 -5.06 9.29
N ALA A 240 -11.59 -5.99 8.99
CA ALA A 240 -11.83 -7.43 9.00
C ALA A 240 -12.21 -7.95 10.39
N GLU A 241 -11.44 -7.57 11.41
CA GLU A 241 -11.72 -7.89 12.82
C GLU A 241 -13.07 -7.32 13.25
N MET A 242 -13.32 -6.03 12.98
CA MET A 242 -14.60 -5.39 13.29
C MET A 242 -15.78 -6.13 12.64
N VAL A 243 -15.75 -6.41 11.33
CA VAL A 243 -16.90 -7.04 10.66
C VAL A 243 -17.07 -8.51 11.06
N LYS A 244 -16.01 -9.24 11.40
CA LYS A 244 -16.14 -10.59 12.00
C LYS A 244 -16.72 -10.50 13.42
N ARG A 245 -16.07 -9.76 14.33
CA ARG A 245 -16.45 -9.64 15.75
C ARG A 245 -17.86 -9.10 15.96
N THR A 246 -18.32 -8.18 15.10
CA THR A 246 -19.56 -7.43 15.33
C THR A 246 -20.73 -7.84 14.43
N ARG A 247 -20.45 -8.50 13.29
CA ARG A 247 -21.44 -8.82 12.26
C ARG A 247 -21.40 -10.25 11.71
N ASP A 248 -20.40 -11.06 12.10
CA ASP A 248 -20.23 -12.43 11.57
C ASP A 248 -20.15 -12.44 10.02
N MET A 249 -19.51 -11.42 9.45
CA MET A 249 -19.25 -11.30 8.01
C MET A 249 -17.99 -12.09 7.62
N ALA A 250 -18.00 -12.69 6.43
CA ALA A 250 -16.83 -13.38 5.90
C ALA A 250 -15.76 -12.38 5.41
N VAL A 251 -14.49 -12.79 5.46
CA VAL A 251 -13.36 -11.98 4.97
C VAL A 251 -12.60 -12.72 3.88
N GLY A 252 -12.27 -12.03 2.79
CA GLY A 252 -11.43 -12.56 1.72
C GLY A 252 -10.27 -11.65 1.34
N ILE A 253 -9.19 -12.27 0.90
CA ILE A 253 -7.94 -11.64 0.46
C ILE A 253 -7.54 -12.27 -0.88
N VAL A 254 -7.32 -11.44 -1.90
CA VAL A 254 -6.81 -11.83 -3.21
C VAL A 254 -5.66 -10.91 -3.59
N THR A 255 -4.54 -11.44 -4.08
CA THR A 255 -3.37 -10.64 -4.47
C THR A 255 -2.49 -11.33 -5.52
N THR A 256 -1.79 -10.56 -6.36
CA THR A 256 -0.66 -11.08 -7.17
C THR A 256 0.69 -11.06 -6.43
N ALA A 257 0.76 -10.56 -5.19
CA ALA A 257 1.94 -10.62 -4.33
C ALA A 257 2.01 -11.91 -3.48
N ASN A 258 3.00 -12.00 -2.60
CA ASN A 258 2.90 -12.84 -1.40
C ASN A 258 1.65 -12.43 -0.61
N TRP A 259 0.82 -13.38 -0.16
CA TRP A 259 -0.31 -13.06 0.73
C TRP A 259 0.11 -12.45 2.08
N THR A 260 1.42 -12.51 2.39
CA THR A 260 2.09 -11.90 3.54
C THR A 260 2.84 -10.61 3.22
N ASP A 261 2.72 -10.05 2.00
CA ASP A 261 3.20 -8.70 1.71
C ASP A 261 2.29 -7.65 2.39
N ALA A 262 2.68 -6.38 2.38
CA ALA A 262 2.05 -5.32 3.17
C ALA A 262 0.53 -5.17 2.97
N THR A 263 0.08 -5.02 1.72
CA THR A 263 -1.32 -4.74 1.40
C THR A 263 -2.29 -5.85 1.86
N PRO A 264 -2.03 -7.15 1.59
CA PRO A 264 -2.87 -8.23 2.12
C PRO A 264 -2.68 -8.42 3.63
N ALA A 265 -1.48 -8.22 4.17
CA ALA A 265 -1.23 -8.30 5.61
C ALA A 265 -1.97 -7.20 6.41
N ALA A 266 -2.13 -6.00 5.86
CA ALA A 266 -2.84 -4.90 6.50
C ALA A 266 -4.34 -5.19 6.77
N VAL A 267 -4.89 -6.25 6.18
CA VAL A 267 -6.25 -6.74 6.47
C VAL A 267 -6.35 -7.40 7.86
N PHE A 268 -5.24 -7.87 8.46
CA PHE A 268 -5.29 -8.69 9.69
C PHE A 268 -4.04 -8.65 10.60
N ALA A 269 -2.94 -8.00 10.21
CA ALA A 269 -1.65 -8.12 10.88
C ALA A 269 -1.30 -6.90 11.72
N HIS A 270 -0.83 -7.14 12.94
CA HIS A 270 -0.33 -6.13 13.87
C HIS A 270 1.18 -6.33 14.07
N THR A 271 2.00 -5.52 13.41
CA THR A 271 3.46 -5.52 13.59
C THR A 271 4.10 -4.20 13.18
N ARG A 272 5.17 -3.82 13.89
CA ARG A 272 6.03 -2.68 13.54
C ARG A 272 6.68 -2.83 12.16
N ARG A 273 6.80 -4.05 11.61
CA ARG A 273 7.59 -4.36 10.41
C ARG A 273 6.92 -5.36 9.45
N ARG A 274 6.61 -4.91 8.22
CA ARG A 274 6.18 -5.73 7.06
C ARG A 274 7.17 -6.84 6.65
N SER A 275 8.39 -6.84 7.20
CA SER A 275 9.39 -7.89 7.02
C SER A 275 9.06 -9.19 7.76
N ASP A 276 8.18 -9.14 8.77
CA ASP A 276 7.97 -10.21 9.74
C ASP A 276 7.01 -11.30 9.18
N GLN A 277 7.21 -11.67 7.91
CA GLN A 277 6.27 -12.46 7.10
C GLN A 277 6.00 -13.87 7.65
N ASN A 278 6.90 -14.43 8.46
CA ASN A 278 6.67 -15.70 9.17
C ASN A 278 5.63 -15.58 10.31
N LEU A 279 5.58 -14.41 10.96
CA LEU A 279 4.58 -14.07 11.97
C LEU A 279 3.27 -13.71 11.30
N ILE A 280 3.31 -12.89 10.24
CA ILE A 280 2.13 -12.54 9.43
C ILE A 280 1.44 -13.80 8.90
N ALA A 281 2.19 -14.78 8.37
CA ALA A 281 1.60 -16.03 7.89
C ALA A 281 0.83 -16.83 8.95
N ALA A 282 1.26 -16.73 10.22
CA ALA A 282 0.67 -17.41 11.35
C ALA A 282 -0.46 -16.60 12.03
N ALA A 283 -0.46 -15.27 11.91
CA ALA A 283 -1.39 -14.40 12.64
C ALA A 283 -2.87 -14.80 12.54
N PRO A 284 -3.45 -15.15 11.37
CA PRO A 284 -4.87 -15.53 11.30
C PRO A 284 -5.22 -16.81 12.08
N LEU A 285 -4.28 -17.74 12.22
CA LEU A 285 -4.41 -18.95 13.05
C LEU A 285 -4.27 -18.59 14.53
N ASP A 286 -3.31 -17.74 14.87
CA ASP A 286 -2.93 -17.43 16.24
C ASP A 286 -3.90 -16.43 16.91
N THR A 287 -4.62 -15.60 16.14
CA THR A 287 -5.71 -14.70 16.62
C THR A 287 -7.13 -15.24 16.37
N GLU A 288 -7.25 -16.47 15.85
CA GLU A 288 -8.50 -17.10 15.38
C GLU A 288 -9.31 -16.30 14.30
N LEU A 289 -8.79 -15.19 13.75
CA LEU A 289 -9.51 -14.36 12.77
C LEU A 289 -9.92 -15.14 11.50
N MET A 290 -9.01 -15.95 10.98
CA MET A 290 -9.23 -16.91 9.88
C MET A 290 -10.11 -16.40 8.72
N PRO A 291 -9.58 -15.56 7.81
CA PRO A 291 -10.27 -15.15 6.58
C PRO A 291 -10.71 -16.34 5.72
N GLU A 292 -11.98 -16.39 5.34
CA GLU A 292 -12.60 -17.49 4.60
C GLU A 292 -11.96 -17.73 3.22
N VAL A 293 -11.36 -16.70 2.60
CA VAL A 293 -10.62 -16.83 1.34
C VAL A 293 -9.26 -16.15 1.43
N ILE A 294 -8.20 -16.86 1.04
CA ILE A 294 -6.86 -16.30 0.83
C ILE A 294 -6.32 -16.86 -0.49
N LEU A 295 -6.14 -16.00 -1.51
CA LEU A 295 -5.61 -16.39 -2.82
C LEU A 295 -4.42 -15.50 -3.23
N GLY A 296 -3.32 -16.11 -3.68
CA GLY A 296 -2.17 -15.38 -4.20
C GLY A 296 -0.88 -16.19 -4.23
N GLY A 297 0.26 -15.53 -3.96
CA GLY A 297 1.58 -16.14 -3.84
C GLY A 297 2.08 -16.29 -2.39
N GLY A 298 3.34 -16.69 -2.24
CA GLY A 298 4.07 -16.66 -0.96
C GLY A 298 4.08 -17.96 -0.13
N SER A 299 3.86 -19.12 -0.77
CA SER A 299 3.85 -20.42 -0.06
C SER A 299 5.11 -20.74 0.75
N ARG A 300 6.25 -20.07 0.47
CA ARG A 300 7.51 -20.20 1.23
C ARG A 300 7.40 -19.87 2.73
N HIS A 301 6.41 -19.07 3.14
CA HIS A 301 6.19 -18.70 4.56
C HIS A 301 5.30 -19.69 5.32
N MET A 302 4.76 -20.70 4.64
CA MET A 302 3.90 -21.73 5.22
C MET A 302 4.68 -22.98 5.65
N LEU A 303 5.78 -23.28 4.97
CA LEU A 303 6.52 -24.55 5.12
C LEU A 303 7.42 -24.54 6.36
N ALA A 304 7.46 -25.63 7.14
CA ALA A 304 8.38 -25.78 8.27
C ALA A 304 9.87 -25.66 7.86
N GLN A 305 10.74 -25.16 8.74
CA GLN A 305 12.13 -24.76 8.44
C GLN A 305 13.00 -25.81 7.72
N ASP A 306 12.83 -27.11 8.02
CA ASP A 306 13.59 -28.21 7.41
C ASP A 306 13.12 -28.52 5.96
N THR A 307 12.08 -27.84 5.47
CA THR A 307 11.50 -28.05 4.14
C THR A 307 12.23 -27.22 3.07
N PRO A 308 12.68 -27.82 1.95
CA PRO A 308 13.33 -27.08 0.87
C PRO A 308 12.45 -25.94 0.34
N GLY A 309 12.99 -24.71 0.31
CA GLY A 309 12.28 -23.51 -0.12
C GLY A 309 11.60 -22.71 0.99
N SER A 310 11.54 -23.24 2.22
CA SER A 310 11.00 -22.52 3.38
C SER A 310 11.74 -21.21 3.66
N ARG A 311 11.01 -20.23 4.20
CA ARG A 311 11.52 -19.04 4.89
C ARG A 311 11.23 -19.03 6.40
N ARG A 312 10.51 -20.03 6.92
CA ARG A 312 10.26 -20.19 8.36
C ARG A 312 11.54 -20.57 9.11
N ASP A 313 11.61 -20.10 10.33
CA ASP A 313 12.65 -20.37 11.33
C ASP A 313 12.12 -21.22 12.52
N ASP A 314 10.92 -21.79 12.35
CA ASP A 314 10.26 -22.71 13.27
C ASP A 314 9.85 -24.04 12.59
N ASP A 315 9.32 -24.98 13.38
CA ASP A 315 8.85 -26.28 12.93
C ASP A 315 7.37 -26.29 12.47
N ARG A 316 6.72 -25.12 12.28
CA ARG A 316 5.29 -25.05 11.89
C ARG A 316 5.11 -25.33 10.41
N ASP A 317 4.20 -26.23 10.08
CA ASP A 317 3.71 -26.44 8.71
C ASP A 317 2.30 -25.88 8.61
N LEU A 318 2.20 -24.59 8.26
CA LEU A 318 0.95 -23.86 8.26
C LEU A 318 -0.05 -24.43 7.25
N PHE A 319 0.39 -25.07 6.16
CA PHE A 319 -0.55 -25.74 5.26
C PHE A 319 -1.35 -26.83 5.99
N THR A 320 -0.68 -27.68 6.77
CA THR A 320 -1.35 -28.66 7.64
C THR A 320 -2.23 -27.99 8.70
N GLU A 321 -1.80 -26.86 9.28
CA GLU A 321 -2.59 -26.13 10.29
C GLU A 321 -3.88 -25.49 9.70
N TYR A 322 -3.83 -24.95 8.47
CA TYR A 322 -5.02 -24.47 7.75
C TYR A 322 -5.93 -25.62 7.30
N GLU A 323 -5.39 -26.77 6.87
CA GLU A 323 -6.19 -27.98 6.60
C GLU A 323 -6.94 -28.49 7.85
N ASP A 324 -6.25 -28.60 8.99
CA ASP A 324 -6.86 -29.00 10.27
C ASP A 324 -7.89 -27.96 10.77
N ALA A 325 -7.75 -26.68 10.38
CA ALA A 325 -8.72 -25.62 10.60
C ALA A 325 -9.86 -25.56 9.56
N GLY A 326 -9.92 -26.53 8.64
CA GLY A 326 -11.05 -26.73 7.72
C GLY A 326 -10.93 -26.07 6.35
N TYR A 327 -9.76 -25.55 5.96
CA TYR A 327 -9.55 -24.98 4.63
C TYR A 327 -9.42 -26.08 3.58
N THR A 328 -10.00 -25.83 2.41
CA THR A 328 -9.53 -26.48 1.18
C THR A 328 -8.25 -25.77 0.75
N VAL A 329 -7.14 -26.50 0.70
CA VAL A 329 -5.83 -25.97 0.27
C VAL A 329 -5.59 -26.35 -1.19
N VAL A 330 -5.20 -25.37 -2.01
CA VAL A 330 -4.82 -25.56 -3.42
C VAL A 330 -3.52 -24.82 -3.73
N THR A 331 -2.73 -25.34 -4.68
CA THR A 331 -1.44 -24.73 -5.08
C THR A 331 -1.26 -24.67 -6.60
N ALA A 332 -2.33 -24.89 -7.36
CA ALA A 332 -2.36 -24.90 -8.82
C ALA A 332 -3.71 -24.34 -9.32
N ALA A 333 -3.72 -23.63 -10.44
CA ALA A 333 -4.94 -23.12 -11.07
C ALA A 333 -5.96 -24.24 -11.36
N ALA A 334 -5.48 -25.39 -11.86
CA ALA A 334 -6.32 -26.56 -12.12
C ALA A 334 -6.92 -27.18 -10.84
N ASP A 335 -6.23 -27.11 -9.70
CA ASP A 335 -6.77 -27.57 -8.41
C ASP A 335 -7.80 -26.58 -7.84
N MET A 336 -7.64 -25.28 -8.10
CA MET A 336 -8.65 -24.25 -7.79
C MET A 336 -9.93 -24.44 -8.61
N GLU A 337 -9.83 -24.67 -9.93
CA GLU A 337 -11.00 -25.00 -10.78
C GLU A 337 -11.70 -26.28 -10.27
N ALA A 338 -10.92 -27.33 -9.97
CA ALA A 338 -11.44 -28.61 -9.47
C ALA A 338 -12.14 -28.50 -8.10
N ALA A 339 -11.69 -27.60 -7.21
CA ALA A 339 -12.37 -27.33 -5.94
C ALA A 339 -13.77 -26.70 -6.15
N MET A 340 -13.95 -25.92 -7.22
CA MET A 340 -15.19 -25.20 -7.52
C MET A 340 -16.20 -26.01 -8.36
N GLU A 341 -15.83 -27.16 -8.93
CA GLU A 341 -16.70 -28.00 -9.81
C GLU A 341 -18.07 -28.41 -9.22
N THR A 342 -18.25 -28.37 -7.89
CA THR A 342 -19.41 -29.02 -7.23
C THR A 342 -20.24 -28.11 -6.34
N THR A 343 -19.62 -27.54 -5.31
CA THR A 343 -20.17 -26.52 -4.40
C THR A 343 -18.94 -25.82 -3.83
N PRO A 344 -18.87 -24.48 -3.81
CA PRO A 344 -17.72 -23.78 -3.24
C PRO A 344 -17.40 -24.30 -1.83
N PRO A 345 -16.12 -24.46 -1.47
CA PRO A 345 -15.75 -24.84 -0.11
C PRO A 345 -16.19 -23.75 0.88
N GLU A 346 -16.36 -24.10 2.16
CA GLU A 346 -16.63 -23.10 3.20
C GLU A 346 -15.43 -22.16 3.37
N ARG A 347 -14.20 -22.68 3.25
CA ARG A 347 -12.95 -21.92 3.31
C ARG A 347 -11.92 -22.38 2.28
N LEU A 348 -11.17 -21.45 1.68
CA LEU A 348 -10.23 -21.69 0.58
C LEU A 348 -8.89 -20.96 0.80
N LEU A 349 -7.79 -21.71 0.73
CA LEU A 349 -6.41 -21.19 0.73
C LEU A 349 -5.72 -21.61 -0.56
N GLY A 350 -5.46 -20.67 -1.46
CA GLY A 350 -4.83 -20.91 -2.76
C GLY A 350 -3.51 -20.18 -2.90
N LEU A 351 -2.39 -20.89 -2.75
CA LEU A 351 -1.05 -20.30 -2.83
C LEU A 351 -0.28 -20.87 -4.03
N PHE A 352 -0.34 -20.14 -5.15
CA PHE A 352 0.04 -20.62 -6.49
C PHE A 352 1.52 -20.41 -6.83
N HIS A 353 2.25 -19.60 -6.05
CA HIS A 353 3.69 -19.42 -6.24
C HIS A 353 4.46 -19.33 -4.90
N SER A 354 5.77 -19.56 -4.96
CA SER A 354 6.67 -19.52 -3.79
C SER A 354 6.95 -18.11 -3.30
N ASN A 355 6.83 -17.11 -4.18
CA ASN A 355 6.96 -15.67 -3.92
C ASN A 355 5.67 -14.97 -4.41
N ASN A 356 5.71 -13.65 -4.66
CA ASN A 356 4.79 -12.97 -5.58
C ASN A 356 4.56 -13.81 -6.86
N MET A 357 3.34 -13.80 -7.39
CA MET A 357 2.98 -14.48 -8.63
C MET A 357 3.69 -13.82 -9.83
N ASP A 358 3.85 -14.59 -10.91
CA ASP A 358 4.45 -14.08 -12.15
C ASP A 358 3.47 -13.11 -12.84
N VAL A 359 3.99 -12.05 -13.47
CA VAL A 359 3.14 -11.00 -14.06
C VAL A 359 2.46 -11.44 -15.35
N TRP A 360 1.37 -10.76 -15.73
CA TRP A 360 0.56 -11.09 -16.91
C TRP A 360 1.41 -11.26 -18.19
N LEU A 361 2.37 -10.36 -18.43
CA LEU A 361 3.23 -10.42 -19.61
C LEU A 361 4.11 -11.67 -19.64
N ASP A 362 4.61 -12.14 -18.50
CA ASP A 362 5.43 -13.34 -18.42
C ASP A 362 4.56 -14.60 -18.45
N ARG A 363 3.37 -14.60 -17.81
CA ARG A 363 2.38 -15.68 -17.91
C ARG A 363 1.85 -15.91 -19.32
N ASN A 364 1.67 -14.86 -20.14
CA ASN A 364 0.96 -14.95 -21.42
C ASN A 364 1.83 -14.72 -22.67
N VAL A 365 2.91 -13.94 -22.60
CA VAL A 365 3.72 -13.54 -23.78
C VAL A 365 5.16 -14.06 -23.68
N TYR A 366 5.80 -13.93 -22.52
CA TYR A 366 7.19 -14.30 -22.29
C TYR A 366 7.33 -15.51 -21.35
N THR A 367 6.63 -16.60 -21.69
CA THR A 367 6.48 -17.81 -20.84
C THR A 367 7.78 -18.51 -20.45
N ASP A 368 8.90 -18.19 -21.12
CA ASP A 368 10.25 -18.68 -20.75
C ASP A 368 10.78 -18.03 -19.45
N ASN A 369 10.12 -16.96 -18.94
CA ASN A 369 10.44 -16.29 -17.68
C ASN A 369 9.72 -16.90 -16.45
N VAL A 370 8.60 -17.61 -16.67
CA VAL A 370 7.80 -18.27 -15.62
C VAL A 370 8.57 -19.46 -15.04
N ALA A 371 8.48 -19.67 -13.72
CA ALA A 371 9.19 -20.76 -13.07
C ALA A 371 8.68 -22.15 -13.49
N GLU A 372 9.61 -23.08 -13.78
CA GLU A 372 9.29 -24.49 -14.07
C GLU A 372 8.42 -25.12 -12.96
N ASP A 373 7.46 -25.95 -13.35
CA ASP A 373 6.48 -26.63 -12.49
C ASP A 373 5.49 -25.71 -11.71
N THR A 374 5.23 -24.48 -12.17
CA THR A 374 4.14 -23.62 -11.65
C THR A 374 2.89 -23.62 -12.54
N ASP A 375 1.70 -23.50 -11.93
CA ASP A 375 0.38 -23.42 -12.58
C ASP A 375 -0.45 -22.32 -11.89
N GLN A 376 -0.42 -21.11 -12.45
CA GLN A 376 -0.85 -19.89 -11.77
C GLN A 376 -2.10 -19.27 -12.42
N PRO A 377 -3.20 -19.06 -11.67
CA PRO A 377 -4.40 -18.41 -12.20
C PRO A 377 -4.19 -16.90 -12.36
N GLY A 378 -5.04 -16.26 -13.15
CA GLY A 378 -5.11 -14.81 -13.25
C GLY A 378 -5.81 -14.12 -12.08
N LEU A 379 -5.58 -12.81 -11.91
CA LEU A 379 -6.24 -12.00 -10.90
C LEU A 379 -7.77 -12.02 -11.07
N VAL A 380 -8.24 -12.05 -12.32
CA VAL A 380 -9.66 -12.19 -12.69
C VAL A 380 -10.26 -13.50 -12.17
N GLU A 381 -9.52 -14.61 -12.30
CA GLU A 381 -9.94 -15.97 -11.93
C GLU A 381 -9.93 -16.14 -10.40
N MET A 382 -8.92 -15.60 -9.71
CA MET A 382 -8.90 -15.57 -8.25
C MET A 382 -10.01 -14.68 -7.68
N THR A 383 -10.24 -13.49 -8.26
CA THR A 383 -11.29 -12.56 -7.81
C THR A 383 -12.68 -13.18 -7.94
N THR A 384 -12.98 -13.81 -9.08
CA THR A 384 -14.28 -14.47 -9.31
C THR A 384 -14.45 -15.71 -8.43
N THR A 385 -13.39 -16.50 -8.23
CA THR A 385 -13.39 -17.64 -7.28
C THR A 385 -13.66 -17.18 -5.85
N ALA A 386 -12.99 -16.11 -5.40
CA ALA A 386 -13.20 -15.54 -4.07
C ALA A 386 -14.65 -15.04 -3.88
N LEU A 387 -15.22 -14.38 -4.89
CA LEU A 387 -16.61 -13.93 -4.84
C LEU A 387 -17.61 -15.09 -4.79
N ASP A 388 -17.39 -16.18 -5.53
CA ASP A 388 -18.26 -17.37 -5.46
C ASP A 388 -18.15 -18.10 -4.11
N VAL A 389 -16.99 -18.09 -3.44
CA VAL A 389 -16.86 -18.61 -2.06
C VAL A 389 -17.49 -17.67 -1.04
N LEU A 390 -17.24 -16.36 -1.10
CA LEU A 390 -17.79 -15.39 -0.14
C LEU A 390 -19.31 -15.17 -0.32
N GLY A 391 -19.82 -15.33 -1.54
CA GLY A 391 -21.24 -15.16 -1.88
C GLY A 391 -22.18 -16.16 -1.19
N GLN A 392 -21.66 -17.22 -0.58
CA GLN A 392 -22.48 -18.16 0.22
C GLN A 392 -22.83 -17.63 1.63
N TYR A 393 -22.16 -16.58 2.11
CA TYR A 393 -22.30 -16.09 3.48
C TYR A 393 -23.50 -15.12 3.65
N GLU A 394 -24.50 -15.56 4.43
CA GLU A 394 -25.77 -14.81 4.56
C GLU A 394 -25.61 -13.43 5.20
N ASN A 395 -24.64 -13.22 6.09
CA ASN A 395 -24.38 -11.93 6.74
C ASN A 395 -23.69 -10.89 5.83
N GLY A 396 -23.04 -11.34 4.76
CA GLY A 396 -22.24 -10.51 3.85
C GLY A 396 -20.74 -10.70 4.04
N PHE A 397 -19.94 -9.96 3.26
CA PHE A 397 -18.48 -10.12 3.25
C PHE A 397 -17.71 -8.80 3.08
N TYR A 398 -16.44 -8.82 3.50
CA TYR A 398 -15.39 -7.89 3.08
C TYR A 398 -14.38 -8.64 2.21
N LEU A 399 -14.03 -8.10 1.05
CA LEU A 399 -13.03 -8.64 0.13
C LEU A 399 -12.01 -7.57 -0.22
N MET A 400 -10.73 -7.83 -0.01
CA MET A 400 -9.63 -7.02 -0.54
C MET A 400 -9.02 -7.72 -1.76
N VAL A 401 -8.83 -6.99 -2.86
CA VAL A 401 -8.25 -7.49 -4.12
C VAL A 401 -7.08 -6.60 -4.56
N GLU A 402 -5.89 -7.17 -4.69
CA GLU A 402 -4.67 -6.43 -4.99
C GLU A 402 -4.08 -6.75 -6.38
N GLY A 403 -3.99 -5.72 -7.24
CA GLY A 403 -3.14 -5.70 -8.43
C GLY A 403 -1.72 -5.29 -8.06
N ALA A 404 -0.97 -6.22 -7.46
CA ALA A 404 0.20 -5.88 -6.67
C ALA A 404 1.46 -5.55 -7.48
N SER A 405 1.59 -6.05 -8.71
CA SER A 405 2.82 -5.89 -9.49
C SER A 405 2.83 -4.66 -10.41
N VAL A 406 1.89 -3.72 -10.26
CA VAL A 406 2.00 -2.39 -10.86
C VAL A 406 3.20 -1.66 -10.25
N ASP A 407 3.23 -1.49 -8.92
CA ASP A 407 4.38 -1.04 -8.13
C ASP A 407 5.66 -1.85 -8.44
N LYS A 408 5.56 -3.18 -8.32
CA LYS A 408 6.72 -4.08 -8.34
C LYS A 408 7.40 -4.15 -9.72
N GLN A 409 6.77 -3.59 -10.75
CA GLN A 409 7.33 -3.40 -12.10
C GLN A 409 7.64 -1.92 -12.40
N MET A 410 6.98 -0.95 -11.76
CA MET A 410 7.40 0.45 -11.76
C MET A 410 8.76 0.64 -11.07
N HIS A 411 9.05 -0.07 -9.98
CA HIS A 411 10.37 -0.07 -9.33
C HIS A 411 11.54 -0.41 -10.28
N PRO A 412 11.56 -1.56 -10.99
CA PRO A 412 12.59 -1.90 -11.98
C PRO A 412 12.46 -1.16 -13.32
N LEU A 413 11.57 -0.16 -13.44
CA LEU A 413 11.36 0.63 -14.66
C LEU A 413 10.83 -0.20 -15.85
N ASP A 414 10.14 -1.31 -15.56
CA ASP A 414 9.55 -2.23 -16.54
C ASP A 414 8.10 -1.82 -16.85
N TYR A 415 7.97 -0.70 -17.56
CA TYR A 415 6.69 -0.03 -17.74
C TYR A 415 5.65 -0.89 -18.47
N ASP A 416 6.04 -1.66 -19.49
CA ASP A 416 5.10 -2.55 -20.21
C ASP A 416 4.56 -3.67 -19.28
N ARG A 417 5.38 -4.24 -18.37
CA ARG A 417 4.89 -5.20 -17.37
C ARG A 417 3.92 -4.56 -16.37
N ALA A 418 4.22 -3.37 -15.87
CA ALA A 418 3.30 -2.62 -15.00
C ALA A 418 1.97 -2.28 -15.69
N MET A 419 2.01 -1.90 -16.99
CA MET A 419 0.80 -1.63 -17.77
C MET A 419 -0.04 -2.87 -18.02
N ALA A 420 0.59 -4.05 -18.19
CA ALA A 420 -0.13 -5.32 -18.32
C ALA A 420 -0.88 -5.71 -17.04
N GLU A 421 -0.23 -5.60 -15.88
CA GLU A 421 -0.88 -5.83 -14.57
C GLU A 421 -2.06 -4.87 -14.33
N LEU A 422 -1.92 -3.60 -14.72
CA LEU A 422 -2.99 -2.61 -14.58
C LEU A 422 -4.18 -2.86 -15.53
N ILE A 423 -3.96 -3.52 -16.68
CA ILE A 423 -5.06 -4.00 -17.54
C ILE A 423 -5.74 -5.21 -16.90
N GLU A 424 -5.00 -6.21 -16.39
CA GLU A 424 -5.60 -7.38 -15.71
C GLU A 424 -6.41 -6.96 -14.45
N PHE A 425 -5.96 -5.92 -13.74
CA PHE A 425 -6.68 -5.31 -12.63
C PHE A 425 -8.02 -4.67 -13.06
N ASP A 426 -8.08 -3.95 -14.20
CA ASP A 426 -9.34 -3.41 -14.72
C ASP A 426 -10.32 -4.50 -15.18
N GLU A 427 -9.81 -5.58 -15.79
CA GLU A 427 -10.65 -6.74 -16.16
C GLU A 427 -11.13 -7.51 -14.91
N ALA A 428 -10.36 -7.55 -13.82
CA ALA A 428 -10.80 -8.11 -12.54
C ALA A 428 -11.91 -7.27 -11.89
N ILE A 429 -11.82 -5.93 -11.99
CA ILE A 429 -12.90 -5.01 -11.60
C ILE A 429 -14.13 -5.24 -12.47
N ALA A 430 -13.99 -5.39 -13.79
CA ALA A 430 -15.10 -5.67 -14.70
C ALA A 430 -15.82 -6.98 -14.34
N ALA A 431 -15.06 -8.03 -14.02
CA ALA A 431 -15.60 -9.32 -13.60
C ALA A 431 -16.34 -9.23 -12.26
N ALA A 432 -15.79 -8.50 -11.28
CA ALA A 432 -16.44 -8.27 -9.99
C ALA A 432 -17.71 -7.42 -10.11
N GLN A 433 -17.71 -6.36 -10.92
CA GLN A 433 -18.90 -5.56 -11.24
C GLN A 433 -20.01 -6.42 -11.86
N ALA A 434 -19.66 -7.31 -12.81
CA ALA A 434 -20.60 -8.24 -13.43
C ALA A 434 -21.17 -9.26 -12.44
N TRP A 435 -20.33 -9.82 -11.55
CA TRP A 435 -20.75 -10.73 -10.49
C TRP A 435 -21.68 -10.04 -9.48
N VAL A 436 -21.31 -8.84 -9.02
CA VAL A 436 -22.11 -8.01 -8.10
C VAL A 436 -23.48 -7.69 -8.70
N GLN A 437 -23.54 -7.30 -9.97
CA GLN A 437 -24.81 -7.04 -10.66
C GLN A 437 -25.71 -8.28 -10.76
N ALA A 438 -25.12 -9.48 -10.88
CA ALA A 438 -25.86 -10.74 -10.98
C ALA A 438 -26.34 -11.29 -9.62
N ASN A 439 -25.49 -11.20 -8.60
CA ASN A 439 -25.61 -11.98 -7.36
C ASN A 439 -25.85 -11.14 -6.10
N ALA A 440 -25.21 -9.97 -5.98
CA ALA A 440 -25.16 -9.18 -4.75
C ALA A 440 -25.21 -7.65 -5.02
N PRO A 441 -26.31 -7.12 -5.58
CA PRO A 441 -26.42 -5.70 -5.98
C PRO A 441 -26.47 -4.70 -4.81
N ASP A 442 -26.38 -5.19 -3.58
CA ASP A 442 -26.20 -4.45 -2.32
C ASP A 442 -24.72 -4.40 -1.88
N THR A 443 -23.79 -4.45 -2.83
CA THR A 443 -22.33 -4.36 -2.59
C THR A 443 -21.79 -2.97 -2.90
N LEU A 444 -20.95 -2.43 -2.02
CA LEU A 444 -20.04 -1.32 -2.36
C LEU A 444 -18.80 -1.88 -3.05
N ILE A 445 -18.41 -1.28 -4.18
CA ILE A 445 -17.08 -1.49 -4.78
C ILE A 445 -16.31 -0.17 -4.66
N VAL A 446 -15.09 -0.23 -4.12
CA VAL A 446 -14.11 0.84 -4.08
C VAL A 446 -12.87 0.39 -4.86
N VAL A 447 -12.32 1.27 -5.70
CA VAL A 447 -11.05 1.05 -6.43
C VAL A 447 -10.12 2.23 -6.12
N THR A 448 -8.90 1.96 -5.66
CA THR A 448 -7.89 2.99 -5.39
C THR A 448 -6.48 2.45 -5.63
N ALA A 449 -5.48 3.31 -5.48
CA ALA A 449 -4.11 2.90 -5.17
C ALA A 449 -3.83 3.17 -3.69
N ASP A 450 -2.68 2.73 -3.18
CA ASP A 450 -2.21 3.00 -1.83
C ASP A 450 -1.11 4.10 -1.80
N HIS A 451 -0.30 4.15 -2.86
CA HIS A 451 0.55 5.28 -3.27
C HIS A 451 0.64 5.38 -4.80
N GLY A 452 1.39 6.36 -5.31
CA GLY A 452 1.61 6.56 -6.74
C GLY A 452 3.10 6.61 -7.09
N HIS A 453 3.51 5.96 -8.18
CA HIS A 453 4.84 6.15 -8.76
C HIS A 453 4.97 7.48 -9.50
N GLY A 454 6.21 7.87 -9.82
CA GLY A 454 6.53 9.13 -10.46
C GLY A 454 6.22 9.20 -11.96
N PHE A 455 5.32 8.35 -12.47
CA PHE A 455 5.14 8.03 -13.88
C PHE A 455 4.45 9.14 -14.70
N GLU A 456 4.87 9.31 -15.96
CA GLU A 456 4.23 10.19 -16.95
C GLU A 456 4.60 9.77 -18.39
N VAL A 457 3.77 10.14 -19.39
CA VAL A 457 4.05 9.92 -20.82
C VAL A 457 4.28 11.24 -21.55
N TYR A 458 5.49 11.48 -22.04
CA TYR A 458 5.92 12.78 -22.58
C TYR A 458 6.03 12.86 -24.12
N GLY A 459 5.85 11.75 -24.82
CA GLY A 459 6.01 11.67 -26.28
C GLY A 459 5.67 10.29 -26.85
N GLY A 460 6.03 10.07 -28.11
CA GLY A 460 5.90 8.77 -28.80
C GLY A 460 7.15 8.46 -29.62
N VAL A 461 7.66 7.24 -29.51
CA VAL A 461 8.98 6.84 -30.04
C VAL A 461 8.82 6.10 -31.36
N ASP A 462 9.52 6.55 -32.39
CA ASP A 462 9.64 5.82 -33.66
C ASP A 462 10.74 4.75 -33.53
N VAL A 463 10.35 3.51 -33.23
CA VAL A 463 11.27 2.43 -32.82
C VAL A 463 12.28 2.10 -33.93
N ALA A 464 11.85 2.18 -35.19
CA ALA A 464 12.71 1.97 -36.35
C ALA A 464 13.77 3.09 -36.51
N ALA A 465 13.43 4.35 -36.22
CA ALA A 465 14.39 5.45 -36.22
C ALA A 465 15.32 5.39 -34.99
N PHE A 466 14.78 5.08 -33.82
CA PHE A 466 15.53 4.98 -32.56
C PHE A 466 16.62 3.90 -32.62
N ASN A 467 16.29 2.72 -33.17
CA ASN A 467 17.25 1.63 -33.36
C ASN A 467 18.23 1.86 -34.53
N ALA A 468 17.94 2.78 -35.45
CA ALA A 468 18.85 3.17 -36.54
C ALA A 468 19.84 4.28 -36.15
N ALA A 469 19.57 5.01 -35.06
CA ALA A 469 20.40 6.08 -34.53
C ALA A 469 21.69 5.57 -33.86
N THR A 470 22.79 6.33 -33.98
CA THR A 470 24.14 5.92 -33.54
C THR A 470 24.69 6.74 -32.38
N THR A 471 23.91 7.70 -31.87
CA THR A 471 24.24 8.58 -30.75
C THR A 471 22.97 8.95 -29.98
N ASP A 472 23.11 9.29 -28.70
CA ASP A 472 22.01 9.68 -27.80
C ASP A 472 21.16 10.82 -28.39
N ASP A 473 21.80 11.81 -29.03
CA ASP A 473 21.11 12.94 -29.64
C ASP A 473 20.30 12.51 -30.88
N GLU A 474 20.84 11.60 -31.71
CA GLU A 474 20.08 11.00 -32.83
C GLU A 474 18.91 10.12 -32.31
N LYS A 475 19.06 9.45 -31.16
CA LYS A 475 17.99 8.68 -30.51
C LYS A 475 16.90 9.58 -29.95
N ARG A 476 17.26 10.69 -29.29
CA ARG A 476 16.31 11.71 -28.79
C ARG A 476 15.49 12.34 -29.93
N GLU A 477 16.07 12.54 -31.11
CA GLU A 477 15.34 13.03 -32.29
C GLU A 477 14.34 12.00 -32.88
N ALA A 478 14.37 10.73 -32.44
CA ALA A 478 13.33 9.74 -32.74
C ALA A 478 12.14 9.77 -31.75
N ILE A 479 12.25 10.55 -30.66
CA ILE A 479 11.17 10.77 -29.68
C ILE A 479 10.32 11.95 -30.15
N GLY A 480 9.20 11.65 -30.78
CA GLY A 480 8.26 12.63 -31.29
C GLY A 480 7.55 13.38 -30.16
N THR A 481 7.39 14.70 -30.34
CA THR A 481 6.64 15.56 -29.41
C THR A 481 5.46 16.24 -30.10
N TYR A 482 4.43 16.61 -29.34
CA TYR A 482 3.20 17.24 -29.84
C TYR A 482 2.56 16.47 -31.02
N ALA A 483 2.64 16.98 -32.25
CA ALA A 483 2.07 16.34 -33.43
C ALA A 483 2.93 15.18 -33.96
N ASP A 484 4.25 15.21 -33.71
CA ASP A 484 5.20 14.23 -34.22
C ASP A 484 5.30 12.99 -33.31
N ALA A 485 4.75 13.06 -32.09
CA ALA A 485 4.54 11.91 -31.20
C ALA A 485 3.64 10.84 -31.83
N GLY A 486 2.61 11.27 -32.59
CA GLY A 486 1.65 10.37 -33.21
C GLY A 486 0.77 9.64 -32.18
N PHE A 487 0.39 8.42 -32.50
CA PHE A 487 -0.24 7.46 -31.59
C PHE A 487 0.62 6.18 -31.56
N PRO A 488 0.67 5.44 -30.43
CA PRO A 488 1.31 4.13 -30.43
C PRO A 488 0.51 3.14 -31.29
N THR A 489 1.16 2.06 -31.70
CA THR A 489 0.62 1.08 -32.66
C THR A 489 0.39 -0.31 -32.05
N TYR A 490 0.00 -0.36 -30.79
CA TYR A 490 -0.59 -1.57 -30.19
C TYR A 490 -1.89 -1.92 -30.93
N VAL A 491 -2.20 -3.21 -31.02
CA VAL A 491 -3.40 -3.74 -31.68
C VAL A 491 -3.94 -4.89 -30.84
N ASP A 492 -5.21 -4.80 -30.48
CA ASP A 492 -6.07 -5.90 -30.06
C ASP A 492 -6.95 -6.25 -31.28
N ALA A 493 -6.88 -7.49 -31.78
CA ALA A 493 -7.62 -7.95 -32.96
C ALA A 493 -8.63 -9.07 -32.69
N ASP A 494 -8.59 -9.75 -31.54
CA ASP A 494 -9.57 -10.78 -31.16
C ASP A 494 -10.57 -10.33 -30.08
N GLY A 495 -10.26 -9.24 -29.37
CA GLY A 495 -11.11 -8.58 -28.39
C GLY A 495 -10.87 -9.04 -26.95
N ASP A 496 -9.69 -9.57 -26.62
CA ASP A 496 -9.33 -9.97 -25.25
C ASP A 496 -8.87 -8.80 -24.34
N HIS A 497 -8.78 -7.59 -24.90
CA HIS A 497 -8.34 -6.34 -24.28
C HIS A 497 -6.82 -6.16 -24.09
N PHE A 498 -5.98 -7.10 -24.50
CA PHE A 498 -4.52 -6.97 -24.49
C PHE A 498 -3.95 -6.84 -25.92
N PRO A 499 -2.74 -6.29 -26.11
CA PRO A 499 -2.10 -6.25 -27.42
C PRO A 499 -1.68 -7.65 -27.93
N ASP A 500 -2.09 -7.99 -29.16
CA ASP A 500 -1.60 -9.16 -29.96
C ASP A 500 -0.07 -9.24 -29.98
N ASN A 501 0.59 -8.09 -29.89
CA ASN A 501 2.04 -7.92 -29.93
C ASN A 501 2.43 -6.60 -29.24
N TRP A 502 3.28 -6.71 -28.22
CA TRP A 502 3.80 -5.58 -27.47
C TRP A 502 5.03 -4.92 -28.13
N ALA A 503 5.76 -5.64 -29.00
CA ALA A 503 6.91 -5.11 -29.74
C ALA A 503 6.43 -4.31 -30.98
N VAL A 504 6.00 -3.07 -30.76
CA VAL A 504 5.31 -2.22 -31.74
C VAL A 504 6.23 -1.29 -32.56
N ASP A 505 5.84 -0.95 -33.80
CA ASP A 505 6.58 0.00 -34.65
C ASP A 505 6.68 1.41 -34.04
N ARG A 506 5.69 1.80 -33.24
CA ARG A 506 5.65 3.05 -32.47
C ARG A 506 5.07 2.82 -31.08
N THR A 507 5.86 3.19 -30.08
CA THR A 507 5.57 3.03 -28.64
C THR A 507 5.42 4.41 -27.97
N MET A 508 5.07 4.44 -26.69
CA MET A 508 4.98 5.66 -25.88
C MET A 508 6.33 5.98 -25.23
N ALA A 509 6.69 7.26 -25.14
CA ALA A 509 7.84 7.68 -24.35
C ALA A 509 7.41 7.79 -22.87
N MET A 510 7.46 6.64 -22.19
CA MET A 510 7.14 6.48 -20.77
C MET A 510 8.37 6.79 -19.90
N PHE A 511 8.17 7.28 -18.68
CA PHE A 511 9.22 7.38 -17.65
C PHE A 511 8.61 7.55 -16.26
N VAL A 512 9.29 7.10 -15.20
CA VAL A 512 9.11 7.68 -13.85
C VAL A 512 10.08 8.84 -13.64
N ASN A 513 9.74 9.80 -12.78
CA ASN A 513 10.54 11.01 -12.56
C ASN A 513 11.68 10.86 -11.53
N ASN A 514 11.82 9.70 -10.90
CA ASN A 514 12.68 9.43 -9.74
C ASN A 514 13.39 8.07 -9.88
N PHE A 515 14.64 8.09 -10.36
CA PHE A 515 15.36 6.89 -10.86
C PHE A 515 16.88 6.92 -10.57
N PRO A 516 17.55 5.73 -10.57
CA PRO A 516 19.00 5.59 -10.55
C PRO A 516 19.66 6.03 -11.89
N ASP A 517 20.99 6.00 -11.99
CA ASP A 517 21.64 6.00 -13.32
C ASP A 517 21.22 4.72 -14.06
N TYR A 518 20.63 4.83 -15.27
CA TYR A 518 20.16 3.67 -16.05
C TYR A 518 20.16 3.95 -17.56
N THR A 519 19.82 2.95 -18.39
CA THR A 519 19.68 3.10 -19.85
C THR A 519 18.26 2.78 -20.29
N GLU A 520 17.70 3.56 -21.23
CA GLU A 520 16.30 3.46 -21.65
C GLU A 520 16.17 3.37 -23.18
N ASP A 521 15.49 2.35 -23.69
CA ASP A 521 15.25 2.16 -25.13
C ASP A 521 13.76 2.19 -25.57
N PHE A 522 12.84 2.29 -24.60
CA PHE A 522 11.39 2.42 -24.72
C PHE A 522 10.65 1.23 -25.35
N GLN A 523 11.31 0.08 -25.53
CA GLN A 523 10.68 -1.14 -26.03
C GLN A 523 10.46 -2.15 -24.91
N VAL A 524 9.42 -2.97 -25.04
CA VAL A 524 9.14 -4.07 -24.11
C VAL A 524 10.34 -5.04 -24.02
N SER A 525 10.91 -5.20 -22.81
CA SER A 525 12.00 -6.15 -22.59
C SER A 525 11.48 -7.59 -22.54
N PRO A 526 12.08 -8.54 -23.26
CA PRO A 526 11.68 -9.95 -23.24
C PRO A 526 12.00 -10.68 -21.93
N VAL A 527 12.75 -10.03 -21.02
CA VAL A 527 13.05 -10.48 -19.66
C VAL A 527 12.77 -9.35 -18.67
N PRO A 528 12.44 -9.61 -17.39
CA PRO A 528 12.26 -8.55 -16.41
C PRO A 528 13.50 -7.65 -16.29
N ARG A 529 13.29 -6.33 -16.30
CA ARG A 529 14.39 -5.34 -16.26
C ARG A 529 15.17 -5.34 -14.95
N VAL A 530 16.44 -4.94 -15.04
CA VAL A 530 17.33 -4.67 -13.90
C VAL A 530 18.13 -3.39 -14.23
N PRO A 531 17.54 -2.19 -14.03
CA PRO A 531 18.03 -0.95 -14.65
C PRO A 531 19.39 -0.48 -14.11
N ALA A 532 19.67 -0.76 -12.83
CA ALA A 532 20.89 -0.35 -12.15
C ALA A 532 21.37 -1.41 -11.15
N ILE A 533 22.68 -1.41 -10.86
CA ILE A 533 23.36 -2.41 -10.03
C ILE A 533 24.41 -1.76 -9.10
N PRO A 534 24.78 -2.42 -7.98
CA PRO A 534 25.95 -2.03 -7.20
C PRO A 534 27.24 -2.14 -8.01
N SER A 535 28.11 -1.13 -7.92
CA SER A 535 29.40 -1.08 -8.63
C SER A 535 30.45 -2.05 -8.09
N ASP A 536 30.26 -2.57 -6.87
CA ASP A 536 30.92 -3.76 -6.36
C ASP A 536 29.86 -4.79 -5.93
N PRO A 537 29.67 -5.90 -6.67
CA PRO A 537 28.69 -6.93 -6.34
C PRO A 537 28.97 -7.73 -5.05
N GLU A 538 30.06 -7.46 -4.34
CA GLU A 538 30.29 -7.97 -2.98
C GLU A 538 29.93 -6.94 -1.87
N ASP A 539 29.43 -5.75 -2.24
CA ASP A 539 29.07 -4.64 -1.34
C ASP A 539 27.84 -3.86 -1.85
N ASP A 540 26.65 -4.16 -1.30
CA ASP A 540 25.39 -3.47 -1.62
C ASP A 540 25.38 -1.99 -1.18
N SER A 541 26.33 -1.55 -0.34
CA SER A 541 26.53 -0.14 0.02
C SER A 541 27.45 0.61 -0.95
N SER A 542 28.00 -0.08 -1.95
CA SER A 542 28.79 0.53 -3.02
C SER A 542 27.94 1.46 -3.89
N ARG A 543 28.61 2.27 -4.74
CA ARG A 543 27.89 3.19 -5.63
C ARG A 543 26.97 2.39 -6.57
N VAL A 544 25.71 2.81 -6.72
CA VAL A 544 24.83 2.34 -7.80
C VAL A 544 25.25 2.95 -9.14
N VAL A 545 25.27 2.12 -10.18
CA VAL A 545 25.58 2.46 -11.57
C VAL A 545 24.58 1.83 -12.54
N ASP A 546 24.53 2.36 -13.76
CA ASP A 546 23.78 1.77 -14.88
C ASP A 546 24.17 0.30 -15.11
N ASN A 547 23.17 -0.56 -15.32
CA ASN A 547 23.44 -1.94 -15.69
C ASN A 547 23.78 -2.02 -17.19
N PRO A 548 25.00 -2.42 -17.58
CA PRO A 548 25.40 -2.46 -18.99
C PRO A 548 24.77 -3.61 -19.80
N ASP A 549 24.10 -4.55 -19.13
CA ASP A 549 23.35 -5.64 -19.77
C ASP A 549 21.84 -5.32 -19.89
N ASP A 550 21.34 -4.25 -19.26
CA ASP A 550 19.96 -3.72 -19.41
C ASP A 550 19.93 -2.71 -20.59
N ASP A 551 18.96 -2.87 -21.49
CA ASP A 551 18.74 -2.05 -22.69
C ASP A 551 20.00 -1.49 -23.38
N PRO A 552 20.99 -2.32 -23.77
CA PRO A 552 22.30 -1.87 -24.28
C PRO A 552 22.26 -1.12 -25.64
N ASN A 553 21.06 -0.86 -26.18
CA ASN A 553 20.81 -0.03 -27.36
C ASN A 553 20.07 1.28 -27.02
N GLY A 554 19.83 1.61 -25.76
CA GLY A 554 19.06 2.77 -25.33
C GLY A 554 19.81 4.11 -25.34
N ILE A 555 19.32 5.03 -24.50
CA ILE A 555 19.95 6.28 -24.10
C ILE A 555 20.28 6.17 -22.61
N THR A 556 21.53 6.43 -22.22
CA THR A 556 21.87 6.52 -20.79
C THR A 556 21.26 7.79 -20.18
N LEU A 557 20.52 7.63 -19.10
CA LEU A 557 19.86 8.67 -18.33
C LEU A 557 20.55 8.81 -16.97
N GLN A 558 20.95 10.04 -16.62
CA GLN A 558 21.55 10.32 -15.32
C GLN A 558 20.45 10.37 -14.25
N GLY A 559 20.61 9.57 -13.20
CA GLY A 559 19.68 9.47 -12.09
C GLY A 559 19.64 10.71 -11.19
N ASN A 560 18.60 10.76 -10.36
CA ASN A 560 18.36 11.82 -9.38
C ASN A 560 18.15 11.32 -7.94
N LEU A 561 18.12 9.99 -7.73
CA LEU A 561 18.11 9.35 -6.42
C LEU A 561 19.48 9.39 -5.72
N PRO A 562 19.56 9.01 -4.43
CA PRO A 562 20.84 8.71 -3.76
C PRO A 562 21.67 7.72 -4.59
N VAL A 563 22.99 7.82 -4.48
CA VAL A 563 23.93 7.03 -5.31
C VAL A 563 24.43 5.78 -4.61
N ASP A 564 23.83 5.50 -3.46
CA ASP A 564 24.12 4.52 -2.43
C ASP A 564 22.79 3.85 -2.06
N GLY A 565 22.67 2.54 -2.36
CA GLY A 565 21.51 1.69 -2.06
C GLY A 565 20.30 1.77 -3.01
N ALA A 566 20.07 2.86 -3.75
CA ALA A 566 18.90 3.00 -4.62
C ALA A 566 19.12 2.43 -6.04
N THR A 567 18.81 1.16 -6.28
CA THR A 567 18.93 0.46 -7.58
C THR A 567 17.68 0.50 -8.47
N THR A 568 16.59 1.08 -7.98
CA THR A 568 15.25 1.11 -8.58
C THR A 568 14.61 2.49 -8.45
N GLY A 569 13.47 2.72 -9.12
CA GLY A 569 12.57 3.82 -8.78
C GLY A 569 12.03 3.72 -7.35
N VAL A 570 11.25 4.71 -6.91
CA VAL A 570 10.63 4.77 -5.56
C VAL A 570 9.24 5.41 -5.61
N HIS A 571 8.43 5.26 -4.56
CA HIS A 571 7.10 5.87 -4.49
C HIS A 571 7.17 7.41 -4.46
N THR A 572 6.02 8.08 -4.67
CA THR A 572 5.92 9.55 -4.62
C THR A 572 4.79 10.05 -3.73
N MET A 573 4.83 11.35 -3.42
CA MET A 573 3.82 12.11 -2.67
C MET A 573 2.69 12.60 -3.61
N GLN A 574 2.23 11.74 -4.52
CA GLN A 574 1.12 12.07 -5.43
C GLN A 574 -0.21 11.59 -4.81
N ASP A 575 -1.23 12.45 -4.86
CA ASP A 575 -2.60 12.08 -4.52
C ASP A 575 -3.11 11.03 -5.52
N VAL A 576 -3.60 9.90 -5.02
CA VAL A 576 -4.03 8.76 -5.83
C VAL A 576 -5.52 8.85 -6.17
N PRO A 577 -5.97 8.32 -7.32
CA PRO A 577 -7.39 8.32 -7.66
C PRO A 577 -8.14 7.29 -6.82
N ILE A 578 -9.40 7.62 -6.48
CA ILE A 578 -10.35 6.67 -5.91
C ILE A 578 -11.65 6.70 -6.70
N PHE A 579 -12.21 5.53 -6.98
CA PHE A 579 -13.45 5.33 -7.71
C PHE A 579 -14.41 4.49 -6.85
N ALA A 580 -15.70 4.80 -6.84
CA ALA A 580 -16.69 4.07 -6.04
C ALA A 580 -18.00 3.82 -6.79
N SER A 581 -18.69 2.72 -6.46
CA SER A 581 -20.01 2.37 -6.99
C SER A 581 -20.80 1.47 -6.05
N GLY A 582 -22.12 1.57 -6.09
CA GLY A 582 -23.02 0.88 -5.16
C GLY A 582 -23.39 1.73 -3.94
N PRO A 583 -24.12 1.17 -2.96
CA PRO A 583 -24.66 1.95 -1.84
C PRO A 583 -23.54 2.55 -0.98
N GLY A 584 -23.54 3.87 -0.81
CA GLY A 584 -22.50 4.60 -0.07
C GLY A 584 -21.36 5.16 -0.93
N ALA A 585 -21.38 4.92 -2.25
CA ALA A 585 -20.38 5.47 -3.18
C ALA A 585 -20.30 7.00 -3.14
N GLU A 586 -21.39 7.70 -2.79
CA GLU A 586 -21.44 9.16 -2.67
C GLU A 586 -20.47 9.75 -1.63
N PHE A 587 -19.93 8.91 -0.73
CA PHE A 587 -18.88 9.30 0.20
C PHE A 587 -17.58 9.66 -0.53
N PHE A 588 -17.24 8.95 -1.61
CA PHE A 588 -15.91 8.99 -2.22
C PHE A 588 -15.73 10.06 -3.31
N GLY A 589 -16.78 10.79 -3.68
CA GLY A 589 -16.77 11.82 -4.74
C GLY A 589 -16.04 13.14 -4.38
N HIS A 590 -14.94 13.10 -3.61
CA HIS A 590 -14.21 14.27 -3.15
C HIS A 590 -12.70 14.02 -2.90
N VAL A 591 -11.99 15.01 -2.38
CA VAL A 591 -10.57 14.87 -1.98
C VAL A 591 -10.51 14.62 -0.48
N MET A 592 -9.95 13.47 -0.07
CA MET A 592 -9.99 12.93 1.30
C MET A 592 -8.61 12.47 1.78
N ASP A 593 -8.43 12.24 3.07
CA ASP A 593 -7.27 11.54 3.63
C ASP A 593 -7.42 10.01 3.49
N ASN A 594 -6.32 9.24 3.39
CA ASN A 594 -6.43 7.76 3.27
C ASN A 594 -7.18 7.08 4.43
N THR A 595 -7.17 7.67 5.64
CA THR A 595 -7.99 7.20 6.76
C THR A 595 -9.51 7.29 6.51
N GLU A 596 -9.96 8.21 5.65
CA GLU A 596 -11.38 8.40 5.33
C GLU A 596 -11.95 7.27 4.46
N VAL A 597 -11.11 6.48 3.78
CA VAL A 597 -11.55 5.31 2.99
C VAL A 597 -12.18 4.25 3.88
N PHE A 598 -11.56 3.95 5.02
CA PHE A 598 -12.11 3.07 6.06
C PHE A 598 -13.47 3.57 6.54
N PHE A 599 -13.59 4.88 6.85
CA PHE A 599 -14.85 5.46 7.31
C PHE A 599 -15.93 5.49 6.22
N GLY A 600 -15.56 5.57 4.94
CA GLY A 600 -16.45 5.40 3.80
C GLY A 600 -16.99 3.98 3.66
N MET A 601 -16.14 2.96 3.82
CA MET A 601 -16.58 1.56 3.86
C MET A 601 -17.49 1.27 5.07
N ALA A 602 -17.14 1.82 6.24
CA ALA A 602 -17.96 1.74 7.45
C ALA A 602 -19.33 2.42 7.28
N TYR A 603 -19.36 3.61 6.68
CA TYR A 603 -20.57 4.37 6.32
C TYR A 603 -21.48 3.59 5.37
N ALA A 604 -20.91 2.93 4.36
CA ALA A 604 -21.68 2.18 3.38
C ALA A 604 -22.50 1.06 4.03
N ILE A 605 -21.85 0.23 4.87
CA ILE A 605 -22.50 -0.91 5.54
C ILE A 605 -23.20 -0.54 6.86
N GLY A 606 -22.95 0.66 7.41
CA GLY A 606 -23.41 1.10 8.72
C GLY A 606 -22.74 0.42 9.90
N LEU A 607 -21.42 0.27 9.83
CA LEU A 607 -20.62 -0.41 10.86
C LEU A 607 -20.72 0.34 12.19
N ASP A 608 -21.28 -0.33 13.19
CA ASP A 608 -21.43 0.16 14.56
C ASP A 608 -21.04 -0.96 15.53
N PRO A 609 -19.74 -1.07 15.85
CA PRO A 609 -19.26 -2.08 16.79
C PRO A 609 -19.87 -1.99 18.20
N SER A 610 -20.35 -0.82 18.63
CA SER A 610 -20.99 -0.63 19.95
C SER A 610 -22.36 -1.30 20.05
N ALA A 611 -23.05 -1.49 18.92
CA ALA A 611 -24.38 -2.09 18.87
C ALA A 611 -24.39 -3.63 18.95
N ALA A 612 -23.22 -4.29 19.02
CA ALA A 612 -23.06 -5.74 19.00
C ALA A 612 -23.38 -6.39 20.38
N ASP A 613 -24.65 -6.75 20.58
CA ASP A 613 -25.18 -7.32 21.83
C ASP A 613 -24.69 -8.77 22.08
N GLY A 614 -23.44 -8.93 22.57
CA GLY A 614 -22.98 -10.12 23.28
C GLY A 614 -22.18 -11.17 22.50
N LEU A 615 -21.52 -10.82 21.39
CA LEU A 615 -20.40 -11.62 20.86
C LEU A 615 -19.16 -11.37 21.74
N ALA A 616 -18.46 -12.45 22.12
CA ALA A 616 -17.36 -12.37 23.07
C ALA A 616 -16.05 -11.94 22.41
N SER A 617 -15.25 -11.12 23.10
CA SER A 617 -13.88 -10.82 22.65
C SER A 617 -13.00 -12.06 22.74
N ALA A 618 -12.24 -12.30 21.67
CA ALA A 618 -11.12 -13.24 21.60
C ALA A 618 -9.99 -12.73 20.68
N VAL A 619 -10.09 -11.47 20.22
CA VAL A 619 -9.33 -10.94 19.07
C VAL A 619 -8.14 -10.07 19.49
N ILE A 620 -8.17 -9.51 20.70
CA ILE A 620 -7.10 -8.66 21.26
C ILE A 620 -6.87 -9.01 22.75
N GLU A 621 -6.01 -10.01 23.02
CA GLU A 621 -5.37 -10.32 24.32
C GLU A 621 -3.88 -10.65 24.13
#